data_AF-A0A4S1CFL4-F1
#
_entry.id   AF-A0A4S1CFL4-F1
#
_cell.length_a   1.000
_cell.length_b   1.000
_cell.length_c   1.000
_cell.angle_alpha   90.00
_cell.angle_beta   90.00
_cell.angle_gamma   90.00
#
_symmetry.space_group_name_H-M   'P 1'
#
loop_
_entity.id
_entity.type
_entity.pdbx_description
1 polymer ?
#
loop_
_entity_poly.entity_id
_entity_poly.type
_entity_poly.pdbx_seq_one_letter_code
_entity_poly.pdbx_strand_id
1 'polypeptide(L)'
;MISHALTIIMNELNKHLHDVYNMSDGVNLGNVSDIFASGGGSGSVSRDKLYISAVNVKEEKTLKNVPNYVRNEATLKATYENPPVFLNFLLLMTATHSDYVNALSILSRVIRYFQFRNVFTETSVDPSSITTSSVPINPLDQLQSFKLILDIYSPTLEEVNHLWGTLGGKQYPFVLYIMRMLDLKFAFVEKEESLILEIARNIYHKPAVTV
;
A
#
# COMPACT_ATOMS: atom_id res chain seq x y z
N MET A 1 -1.94 -0.51 8.90
CA MET A 1 -2.48 -0.41 7.52
C MET A 1 -1.52 -0.86 6.39
N ILE A 2 -0.27 -0.34 6.29
CA ILE A 2 0.63 -0.66 5.15
C ILE A 2 1.06 -2.12 5.11
N SER A 3 1.42 -2.69 6.28
CA SER A 3 1.75 -4.11 6.41
C SER A 3 0.61 -5.00 5.89
N HIS A 4 -0.64 -4.64 6.20
CA HIS A 4 -1.82 -5.34 5.75
C HIS A 4 -1.99 -5.28 4.23
N ALA A 5 -1.79 -4.12 3.58
CA ALA A 5 -1.83 -4.00 2.12
C ALA A 5 -0.82 -4.94 1.43
N LEU A 6 0.42 -4.98 1.93
CA LEU A 6 1.44 -5.87 1.38
C LEU A 6 1.12 -7.34 1.63
N THR A 7 0.55 -7.69 2.79
CA THR A 7 0.11 -9.04 3.08
C THR A 7 -0.99 -9.50 2.12
N ILE A 8 -1.94 -8.63 1.79
CA ILE A 8 -2.98 -8.93 0.79
C ILE A 8 -2.35 -9.27 -0.56
N ILE A 9 -1.40 -8.46 -1.04
CA ILE A 9 -0.70 -8.73 -2.31
C ILE A 9 0.09 -10.04 -2.25
N MET A 10 0.79 -10.30 -1.14
CA MET A 10 1.52 -11.55 -0.92
C MET A 10 0.58 -12.77 -0.97
N ASN A 11 -0.56 -12.71 -0.26
CA ASN A 11 -1.53 -13.80 -0.20
C ASN A 11 -2.15 -14.09 -1.56
N GLU A 12 -2.57 -13.04 -2.29
CA GLU A 12 -3.14 -13.18 -3.63
C GLU A 12 -2.15 -13.77 -4.65
N LEU A 13 -0.88 -13.35 -4.57
CA LEU A 13 0.16 -13.90 -5.43
C LEU A 13 0.49 -15.35 -5.07
N ASN A 14 0.61 -15.69 -3.79
CA ASN A 14 0.81 -17.06 -3.33
C ASN A 14 -0.34 -17.98 -3.75
N LYS A 15 -1.59 -17.49 -3.65
CA LYS A 15 -2.77 -18.22 -4.10
C LYS A 15 -2.71 -18.51 -5.60
N HIS A 16 -2.43 -17.51 -6.42
CA HIS A 16 -2.28 -17.71 -7.87
C HIS A 16 -1.15 -18.70 -8.22
N LEU A 17 -0.02 -18.61 -7.52
CA LEU A 17 1.12 -19.51 -7.75
C LEU A 17 0.79 -20.95 -7.34
N HIS A 18 0.02 -21.12 -6.27
CA HIS A 18 -0.48 -22.41 -5.85
C HIS A 18 -1.47 -22.99 -6.87
N ASP A 19 -2.46 -22.20 -7.30
CA ASP A 19 -3.55 -22.68 -8.17
C ASP A 19 -3.07 -23.02 -9.58
N VAL A 20 -2.15 -22.23 -10.16
CA VAL A 20 -1.70 -22.39 -11.55
C VAL A 20 -0.44 -23.27 -11.65
N TYR A 21 0.47 -23.18 -10.68
CA TYR A 21 1.79 -23.81 -10.75
C TYR A 21 2.06 -24.84 -9.65
N ASN A 22 1.07 -25.12 -8.79
CA ASN A 22 1.18 -26.04 -7.65
C ASN A 22 2.39 -25.73 -6.74
N MET A 23 2.69 -24.44 -6.57
CA MET A 23 3.81 -23.96 -5.76
C MET A 23 3.30 -23.40 -4.45
N SER A 24 3.65 -24.02 -3.33
CA SER A 24 3.28 -23.58 -1.98
C SER A 24 4.35 -22.68 -1.38
N ASP A 25 3.95 -21.57 -0.74
CA ASP A 25 4.82 -20.69 0.06
C ASP A 25 6.02 -20.12 -0.71
N GLY A 26 5.76 -19.69 -1.95
CA GLY A 26 6.79 -19.15 -2.84
C GLY A 26 7.09 -17.65 -2.65
N VAL A 27 6.23 -16.91 -1.96
CA VAL A 27 6.34 -15.46 -1.80
C VAL A 27 6.25 -15.04 -0.35
N ASN A 28 7.22 -14.24 0.10
CA ASN A 28 7.28 -13.73 1.46
C ASN A 28 7.51 -12.21 1.46
N LEU A 29 7.05 -11.55 2.53
CA LEU A 29 7.44 -10.18 2.84
C LEU A 29 8.76 -10.21 3.63
N GLY A 30 9.67 -9.30 3.30
CA GLY A 30 10.94 -9.18 4.01
C GLY A 30 11.88 -8.23 3.29
N ASN A 31 12.92 -7.77 3.98
CA ASN A 31 13.96 -6.96 3.36
C ASN A 31 15.03 -7.86 2.73
N VAL A 32 15.38 -7.58 1.49
CA VAL A 32 16.45 -8.31 0.77
C VAL A 32 17.82 -8.14 1.45
N SER A 33 18.07 -7.04 2.16
CA SER A 33 19.34 -6.84 2.88
C SER A 33 19.56 -7.90 3.98
N ASP A 34 18.49 -8.37 4.60
CA ASP A 34 18.56 -9.30 5.72
C ASP A 34 18.98 -10.71 5.27
N ILE A 35 18.82 -11.00 3.97
CA ILE A 35 19.32 -12.23 3.31
C ILE A 35 20.85 -12.30 3.39
N PHE A 36 21.52 -11.14 3.34
CA PHE A 36 22.97 -11.06 3.32
C PHE A 36 23.59 -10.90 4.71
N ALA A 37 22.80 -10.45 5.69
CA ALA A 37 23.28 -10.14 7.04
C ALA A 37 23.62 -11.38 7.88
N SER A 38 23.05 -12.55 7.58
CA SER A 38 23.21 -13.74 8.41
C SER A 38 24.22 -14.74 7.85
N GLY A 39 25.48 -14.60 8.28
CA GLY A 39 26.35 -15.76 8.48
C GLY A 39 25.79 -16.64 9.60
N GLY A 40 24.92 -17.60 9.26
CA GLY A 40 24.66 -18.79 10.08
C GLY A 40 23.95 -18.62 11.45
N GLY A 41 23.20 -17.56 11.71
CA GLY A 41 22.43 -17.41 12.96
C GLY A 41 20.97 -17.05 12.71
N SER A 42 20.04 -17.90 13.24
CA SER A 42 18.61 -17.76 13.61
C SER A 42 17.63 -16.75 12.94
N GLY A 43 18.05 -15.96 11.96
CA GLY A 43 17.24 -15.02 11.19
C GLY A 43 17.46 -15.15 9.69
N SER A 44 18.00 -16.30 9.24
CA SER A 44 18.24 -16.57 7.82
C SER A 44 16.91 -16.56 7.08
N VAL A 45 16.75 -15.55 6.23
CA VAL A 45 15.71 -15.51 5.23
C VAL A 45 15.80 -16.79 4.37
N SER A 46 14.67 -17.49 4.19
CA SER A 46 14.61 -18.76 3.46
C SER A 46 14.97 -18.52 1.98
N ARG A 47 15.94 -19.29 1.47
CA ARG A 47 16.30 -19.28 0.05
C ARG A 47 15.21 -19.93 -0.80
N ASP A 48 15.28 -19.71 -2.12
CA ASP A 48 14.33 -20.28 -3.09
C ASP A 48 12.91 -19.74 -2.94
N LYS A 49 12.83 -18.44 -2.63
CA LYS A 49 11.58 -17.69 -2.51
C LYS A 49 11.64 -16.37 -3.27
N LEU A 50 10.48 -15.75 -3.46
CA LEU A 50 10.33 -14.38 -3.92
C LEU A 50 10.08 -13.47 -2.72
N TYR A 51 10.86 -12.42 -2.59
CA TYR A 51 10.70 -11.42 -1.55
C TYR A 51 10.08 -10.15 -2.09
N ILE A 52 9.05 -9.63 -1.41
CA ILE A 52 8.49 -8.30 -1.66
C ILE A 52 8.99 -7.37 -0.54
N SER A 53 9.73 -6.33 -0.92
CA SER A 53 10.25 -5.31 -0.03
C SER A 53 9.71 -3.93 -0.44
N ALA A 54 9.31 -3.11 0.52
CA ALA A 54 8.99 -1.70 0.26
C ALA A 54 10.27 -0.87 0.33
N VAL A 55 10.70 -0.27 -0.79
CA VAL A 55 11.95 0.50 -0.90
C VAL A 55 11.71 1.97 -0.57
N ASN A 56 10.60 2.53 -1.06
CA ASN A 56 10.31 3.95 -0.90
C ASN A 56 8.81 4.18 -0.77
N VAL A 57 8.43 5.22 -0.03
CA VAL A 57 7.04 5.66 0.17
C VAL A 57 6.96 7.13 -0.19
N LYS A 58 6.10 7.47 -1.15
CA LYS A 58 5.86 8.84 -1.59
C LYS A 58 4.38 9.16 -1.45
N GLU A 59 4.08 10.36 -0.99
CA GLU A 59 2.70 10.83 -0.93
C GLU A 59 2.27 11.41 -2.29
N GLU A 60 1.06 11.04 -2.74
CA GLU A 60 0.45 11.61 -3.94
C GLU A 60 -0.26 12.93 -3.58
N LYS A 61 0.33 14.05 -4.02
CA LYS A 61 -0.15 15.39 -3.63
C LYS A 61 -1.34 15.88 -4.45
N THR A 62 -1.55 15.32 -5.65
CA THR A 62 -2.60 15.80 -6.57
C THR A 62 -4.01 15.50 -6.06
N LEU A 63 -4.17 14.47 -5.23
CA LEU A 63 -5.46 14.03 -4.67
C LEU A 63 -5.81 14.68 -3.32
N LYS A 64 -5.06 15.70 -2.86
CA LYS A 64 -5.31 16.39 -1.58
C LYS A 64 -6.50 17.36 -1.58
N ASN A 65 -7.21 17.51 -2.69
CA ASN A 65 -8.27 18.50 -2.83
C ASN A 65 -9.64 17.98 -2.35
N VAL A 66 -9.68 17.30 -1.20
CA VAL A 66 -10.91 16.78 -0.59
C VAL A 66 -11.22 17.62 0.66
N PRO A 67 -12.46 18.09 0.86
CA PRO A 67 -12.82 18.84 2.05
C PRO A 67 -12.70 17.98 3.33
N ASN A 68 -12.25 18.57 4.43
CA ASN A 68 -12.09 17.92 5.75
C ASN A 68 -13.41 17.73 6.51
N TYR A 69 -14.55 17.74 5.82
CA TYR A 69 -15.85 17.55 6.46
C TYR A 69 -16.76 16.73 5.55
N VAL A 70 -17.52 15.84 6.17
CA VAL A 70 -18.59 15.10 5.51
C VAL A 70 -19.91 15.63 6.04
N ARG A 71 -20.76 16.13 5.13
CA ARG A 71 -22.12 16.56 5.47
C ARG A 71 -23.04 15.37 5.31
N ASN A 72 -23.77 15.04 6.38
CA ASN A 72 -24.86 14.10 6.30
C ASN A 72 -26.18 14.89 6.23
N GLU A 73 -26.73 15.00 5.02
CA GLU A 73 -27.98 15.75 4.78
C GLU A 73 -29.19 15.11 5.47
N ALA A 74 -29.16 13.78 5.71
CA ALA A 74 -30.26 13.07 6.37
C ALA A 74 -30.31 13.34 7.88
N THR A 75 -29.16 13.51 8.54
CA THR A 75 -29.09 13.78 9.99
C THR A 75 -28.87 15.26 10.34
N LEU A 76 -28.74 16.13 9.33
CA LEU A 76 -28.42 17.55 9.46
C LEU A 76 -27.15 17.84 10.28
N LYS A 77 -26.21 16.90 10.27
CA LYS A 77 -24.93 16.99 10.98
C LYS A 77 -23.77 17.09 9.99
N ALA A 78 -22.76 17.84 10.38
CA ALA A 78 -21.44 17.84 9.77
C ALA A 78 -20.48 17.08 10.68
N THR A 79 -19.85 16.05 10.14
CA THR A 79 -18.78 15.33 10.82
C THR A 79 -17.45 15.84 10.28
N TYR A 80 -16.60 16.36 11.17
CA TYR A 80 -15.25 16.76 10.81
C TYR A 80 -14.34 15.54 10.88
N GLU A 81 -13.68 15.26 9.76
CA GLU A 81 -12.76 14.13 9.62
C GLU A 81 -11.55 14.55 8.79
N ASN A 82 -10.39 14.00 9.14
CA ASN A 82 -9.18 14.27 8.40
C ASN A 82 -9.24 13.61 7.01
N PRO A 83 -8.79 14.30 5.95
CA PRO A 83 -8.87 13.80 4.59
C PRO A 83 -7.97 12.56 4.44
N PRO A 84 -8.32 11.63 3.53
CA PRO A 84 -7.51 10.44 3.30
C PRO A 84 -6.13 10.79 2.73
N VAL A 85 -5.13 10.01 3.11
CA VAL A 85 -3.77 10.12 2.55
C VAL A 85 -3.60 9.11 1.42
N PHE A 86 -3.12 9.59 0.28
CA PHE A 86 -2.83 8.78 -0.90
C PHE A 86 -1.33 8.53 -0.98
N LEU A 87 -0.94 7.25 -1.06
CA LEU A 87 0.47 6.84 -1.00
C LEU A 87 0.85 6.01 -2.23
N ASN A 88 2.03 6.31 -2.78
CA ASN A 88 2.70 5.56 -3.82
C ASN A 88 3.92 4.85 -3.20
N PHE A 89 3.91 3.52 -3.25
CA PHE A 89 4.99 2.68 -2.75
C PHE A 89 5.83 2.17 -3.90
N LEU A 90 7.15 2.30 -3.81
CA LEU A 90 8.07 1.58 -4.69
C LEU A 90 8.37 0.22 -4.05
N LEU A 91 7.84 -0.83 -4.66
CA LEU A 91 8.01 -2.22 -4.26
C LEU A 91 9.12 -2.88 -5.08
N LEU A 92 10.02 -3.56 -4.39
CA LEU A 92 11.06 -4.40 -4.95
C LEU A 92 10.67 -5.85 -4.78
N MET A 93 10.49 -6.55 -5.89
CA MET A 93 10.26 -7.99 -5.92
C MET A 93 11.54 -8.68 -6.36
N THR A 94 12.12 -9.48 -5.48
CA THR A 94 13.43 -10.11 -5.70
C THR A 94 13.30 -11.64 -5.62
N ALA A 95 13.78 -12.34 -6.64
CA ALA A 95 13.83 -13.80 -6.63
C ALA A 95 15.19 -14.28 -6.07
N THR A 96 15.16 -14.93 -4.90
CA THR A 96 16.38 -15.30 -4.13
C THR A 96 16.73 -16.77 -4.28
N HIS A 97 16.37 -17.33 -5.44
CA HIS A 97 16.61 -18.74 -5.74
C HIS A 97 18.09 -18.99 -5.99
N SER A 98 18.56 -20.16 -5.56
CA SER A 98 19.94 -20.60 -5.77
C SER A 98 20.20 -20.92 -7.24
N ASP A 99 19.20 -21.47 -7.93
CA ASP A 99 19.21 -21.66 -9.39
C ASP A 99 18.63 -20.42 -10.10
N TYR A 100 19.46 -19.82 -10.96
CA TYR A 100 19.13 -18.63 -11.72
C TYR A 100 17.98 -18.86 -12.71
N VAL A 101 17.88 -20.04 -13.31
CA VAL A 101 16.80 -20.36 -14.26
C VAL A 101 15.46 -20.38 -13.54
N ASN A 102 15.42 -20.95 -12.34
CA ASN A 102 14.23 -20.94 -11.49
C ASN A 102 13.90 -19.52 -11.01
N ALA A 103 14.91 -18.71 -10.67
CA ALA A 103 14.73 -17.29 -10.32
C ALA A 103 14.06 -16.49 -11.45
N LEU A 104 14.49 -16.69 -12.71
CA LEU A 104 13.87 -16.04 -13.87
C LEU A 104 12.47 -16.59 -14.16
N SER A 105 12.26 -17.89 -13.98
CA SER A 105 10.95 -18.52 -14.16
C SER A 105 9.93 -17.95 -13.18
N ILE A 106 10.26 -17.83 -11.89
CA ILE A 106 9.34 -17.25 -10.91
C ILE A 106 9.07 -15.77 -11.20
N LEU A 107 10.10 -14.99 -11.56
CA LEU A 107 9.96 -13.57 -11.88
C LEU A 107 9.03 -13.38 -13.09
N SER A 108 9.18 -14.21 -14.13
CA SER A 108 8.29 -14.22 -15.29
C SER A 108 6.82 -14.52 -14.91
N ARG A 109 6.59 -15.48 -14.00
CA ARG A 109 5.24 -15.81 -13.50
C ARG A 109 4.62 -14.64 -12.75
N VAL A 110 5.41 -13.93 -11.95
CA VAL A 110 4.98 -12.74 -11.19
C VAL A 110 4.60 -11.60 -12.14
N ILE A 111 5.42 -11.33 -13.15
CA ILE A 111 5.12 -10.30 -14.16
C ILE A 111 3.82 -10.65 -14.90
N ARG A 112 3.65 -11.91 -15.31
CA ARG A 112 2.42 -12.38 -15.99
C ARG A 112 1.19 -12.25 -15.10
N TYR A 113 1.33 -12.53 -13.81
CA TYR A 113 0.23 -12.34 -12.86
C TYR A 113 -0.21 -10.89 -12.78
N PHE A 114 0.73 -9.95 -12.60
CA PHE A 114 0.38 -8.53 -12.53
C PHE A 114 -0.08 -7.96 -13.88
N GLN A 115 0.34 -8.56 -15.00
CA GLN A 115 -0.22 -8.23 -16.31
C GLN A 115 -1.67 -8.71 -16.46
N PHE A 116 -2.01 -9.88 -15.92
CA PHE A 116 -3.38 -10.38 -15.89
C PHE A 116 -4.27 -9.57 -14.93
N ARG A 117 -3.71 -9.19 -13.77
CA ARG A 117 -4.42 -8.47 -12.72
C ARG A 117 -3.51 -7.47 -12.00
N ASN A 118 -3.75 -6.18 -12.25
CA ASN A 118 -3.00 -5.08 -11.64
C ASN A 118 -3.80 -4.27 -10.62
N VAL A 119 -5.13 -4.42 -10.56
CA VAL A 119 -6.00 -3.70 -9.62
C VAL A 119 -6.59 -4.66 -8.60
N PHE A 120 -6.42 -4.32 -7.32
CA PHE A 120 -6.90 -5.07 -6.18
C PHE A 120 -7.80 -4.17 -5.33
N THR A 121 -9.07 -4.54 -5.27
CA THR A 121 -10.10 -3.94 -4.40
C THR A 121 -10.63 -4.98 -3.41
N GLU A 122 -11.26 -4.52 -2.33
CA GLU A 122 -11.96 -5.34 -1.34
C GLU A 122 -12.92 -6.39 -1.94
N THR A 123 -13.59 -6.05 -3.04
CA THR A 123 -14.54 -6.92 -3.74
C THR A 123 -13.87 -7.95 -4.64
N SER A 124 -12.62 -7.68 -5.01
CA SER A 124 -11.90 -8.47 -5.99
C SER A 124 -11.03 -9.52 -5.30
N VAL A 125 -10.40 -9.18 -4.17
CA VAL A 125 -9.52 -10.09 -3.44
C VAL A 125 -10.32 -11.15 -2.71
N ASP A 126 -9.69 -12.28 -2.41
CA ASP A 126 -10.32 -13.29 -1.58
C ASP A 126 -10.53 -12.75 -0.15
N PRO A 127 -11.71 -12.95 0.46
CA PRO A 127 -11.95 -12.54 1.85
C PRO A 127 -10.90 -13.08 2.83
N SER A 128 -10.36 -14.29 2.59
CA SER A 128 -9.31 -14.89 3.42
C SER A 128 -7.97 -14.16 3.32
N SER A 129 -7.66 -13.54 2.17
CA SER A 129 -6.44 -12.75 1.97
C SER A 129 -6.44 -11.48 2.82
N ILE A 130 -7.62 -10.97 3.19
CA ILE A 130 -7.82 -9.79 4.06
C ILE A 130 -7.70 -10.17 5.54
N THR A 131 -8.12 -11.37 5.94
CA THR A 131 -8.12 -11.78 7.35
C THR A 131 -6.82 -12.48 7.77
N THR A 132 -6.15 -13.16 6.84
CA THR A 132 -4.95 -13.94 7.14
C THR A 132 -3.73 -13.03 7.09
N SER A 133 -3.36 -12.48 8.24
CA SER A 133 -2.05 -11.84 8.42
C SER A 133 -1.24 -12.55 9.49
N SER A 134 0.04 -12.81 9.18
CA SER A 134 1.03 -13.35 10.11
C SER A 134 1.39 -12.38 11.24
N VAL A 135 1.03 -11.10 11.08
CA VAL A 135 1.20 -10.04 12.08
C VAL A 135 -0.16 -9.79 12.74
N PRO A 136 -0.26 -9.72 14.09
CA PRO A 136 -1.48 -9.30 14.76
C PRO A 136 -1.81 -7.86 14.35
N ILE A 137 -2.82 -7.71 13.48
CA ILE A 137 -3.30 -6.40 13.04
C ILE A 137 -4.25 -5.87 14.12
N ASN A 138 -3.96 -4.68 14.64
CA ASN A 138 -4.92 -3.94 15.45
C ASN A 138 -6.18 -3.70 14.60
N PRO A 139 -7.41 -3.96 15.10
CA PRO A 139 -8.63 -3.71 14.33
C PRO A 139 -8.72 -2.30 13.70
N LEU A 140 -8.08 -1.30 14.31
CA LEU A 140 -8.01 0.08 13.79
C LEU A 140 -7.06 0.24 12.60
N ASP A 141 -6.13 -0.70 12.42
CA ASP A 141 -5.12 -0.73 11.34
C ASP A 141 -5.55 -1.57 10.14
N GLN A 142 -6.71 -2.22 10.22
CA GLN A 142 -7.26 -3.04 9.16
C GLN A 142 -7.81 -2.16 8.04
N LEU A 143 -7.50 -2.54 6.80
CA LEU A 143 -8.02 -1.87 5.62
C LEU A 143 -9.42 -2.40 5.35
N GLN A 144 -10.43 -1.59 5.64
CA GLN A 144 -11.83 -1.93 5.36
C GLN A 144 -12.18 -1.65 3.90
N SER A 145 -11.83 -0.46 3.42
CA SER A 145 -11.93 -0.10 2.01
C SER A 145 -10.58 0.30 1.46
N PHE A 146 -10.22 -0.28 0.32
CA PHE A 146 -8.95 0.00 -0.33
C PHE A 146 -9.01 -0.28 -1.82
N LYS A 147 -8.17 0.45 -2.57
CA LYS A 147 -7.85 0.13 -3.95
C LYS A 147 -6.34 0.23 -4.15
N LEU A 148 -5.72 -0.92 -4.38
CA LEU A 148 -4.30 -1.04 -4.69
C LEU A 148 -4.15 -1.21 -6.21
N ILE A 149 -3.29 -0.40 -6.82
CA ILE A 149 -2.99 -0.47 -8.26
C ILE A 149 -1.49 -0.67 -8.40
N LEU A 150 -1.08 -1.71 -9.10
CA LEU A 150 0.33 -2.02 -9.36
C LEU A 150 0.72 -1.66 -10.80
N ASP A 151 1.69 -0.79 -10.94
CA ASP A 151 2.29 -0.42 -12.22
C ASP A 151 3.76 -0.84 -12.24
N ILE A 152 4.25 -1.37 -13.36
CA ILE A 152 5.66 -1.72 -13.49
C ILE A 152 6.53 -0.46 -13.53
N TYR A 153 7.66 -0.46 -12.82
CA TYR A 153 8.64 0.61 -12.85
C TYR A 153 9.96 0.11 -13.44
N SER A 154 10.45 0.81 -14.45
CA SER A 154 11.72 0.50 -15.11
C SER A 154 12.77 1.54 -14.70
N PRO A 155 13.66 1.22 -13.73
CA PRO A 155 14.71 2.13 -13.29
C PRO A 155 15.84 2.24 -14.33
N THR A 156 16.58 3.33 -14.26
CA THR A 156 17.85 3.50 -14.98
C THR A 156 18.97 2.65 -14.36
N LEU A 157 20.04 2.36 -15.12
CA LEU A 157 21.17 1.56 -14.62
C LEU A 157 21.88 2.22 -13.42
N GLU A 158 21.94 3.56 -13.39
CA GLU A 158 22.43 4.36 -12.26
C GLU A 158 21.57 4.13 -10.99
N GLU A 159 20.24 4.25 -11.11
CA GLU A 159 19.31 4.02 -9.99
C GLU A 159 19.38 2.58 -9.48
N VAL A 160 19.54 1.60 -10.38
CA VAL A 160 19.74 0.19 -10.01
C VAL A 160 21.03 0.01 -9.21
N ASN A 161 22.13 0.61 -9.67
CA ASN A 161 23.40 0.56 -8.95
C ASN A 161 23.30 1.21 -7.57
N HIS A 162 22.64 2.36 -7.46
CA HIS A 162 22.40 3.01 -6.16
C HIS A 162 21.52 2.17 -5.24
N LEU A 163 20.44 1.59 -5.77
CA LEU A 163 19.53 0.74 -5.02
C LEU A 163 20.23 -0.50 -4.45
N TRP A 164 20.98 -1.23 -5.29
CA TRP A 164 21.69 -2.42 -4.83
C TRP A 164 22.92 -2.09 -4.01
N GLY A 165 23.56 -0.94 -4.25
CA GLY A 165 24.65 -0.43 -3.42
C GLY A 165 24.24 -0.22 -1.97
N THR A 166 23.04 0.30 -1.71
CA THR A 166 22.53 0.49 -0.33
C THR A 166 22.04 -0.81 0.31
N LEU A 167 21.64 -1.81 -0.49
CA LEU A 167 21.12 -3.10 -0.03
C LEU A 167 22.22 -4.17 0.18
N GLY A 168 23.50 -3.81 0.12
CA GLY A 168 24.63 -4.71 0.39
C GLY A 168 25.32 -5.27 -0.86
N GLY A 169 25.04 -4.74 -2.04
CA GLY A 169 25.85 -4.90 -3.26
C GLY A 169 25.70 -6.23 -4.01
N LYS A 170 24.88 -7.17 -3.53
CA LYS A 170 24.61 -8.45 -4.21
C LYS A 170 23.28 -8.39 -4.94
N GLN A 171 23.35 -8.29 -6.27
CA GLN A 171 22.17 -8.20 -7.11
C GLN A 171 21.59 -9.59 -7.42
N TYR A 172 20.28 -9.73 -7.22
CA TYR A 172 19.47 -10.86 -7.69
C TYR A 172 18.57 -10.44 -8.85
N PRO A 173 17.99 -11.37 -9.63
CA PRO A 173 16.90 -11.03 -10.53
C PRO A 173 15.76 -10.33 -9.79
N PHE A 174 15.39 -9.15 -10.25
CA PHE A 174 14.37 -8.33 -9.60
C PHE A 174 13.49 -7.59 -10.60
N VAL A 175 12.33 -7.16 -10.14
CA VAL A 175 11.43 -6.25 -10.83
C VAL A 175 10.90 -5.22 -9.84
N LEU A 176 10.79 -3.97 -10.27
CA LEU A 176 10.21 -2.89 -9.48
C LEU A 176 8.78 -2.62 -9.90
N TYR A 177 7.92 -2.39 -8.91
CA TYR A 177 6.55 -1.96 -9.12
C TYR A 177 6.27 -0.71 -8.29
N ILE A 178 5.48 0.20 -8.85
CA ILE A 178 4.85 1.27 -8.09
C ILE A 178 3.45 0.78 -7.71
N MET A 179 3.22 0.61 -6.42
CA MET A 179 1.89 0.34 -5.88
C MET A 179 1.27 1.66 -5.43
N ARG A 180 0.19 2.06 -6.10
CA ARG A 180 -0.65 3.19 -5.69
C ARG A 180 -1.71 2.68 -4.72
N MET A 181 -1.71 3.21 -3.52
CA MET A 181 -2.68 2.93 -2.48
C MET A 181 -3.65 4.10 -2.40
N LEU A 182 -4.89 3.82 -2.78
CA LEU A 182 -5.99 4.76 -2.67
C LEU A 182 -6.68 4.55 -1.32
N ASP A 183 -6.75 5.65 -0.56
CA ASP A 183 -7.39 5.80 0.76
C ASP A 183 -6.70 5.10 1.94
N LEU A 184 -5.74 5.80 2.55
CA LEU A 184 -5.33 5.54 3.93
C LEU A 184 -6.05 6.53 4.84
N LYS A 185 -7.24 6.13 5.32
CA LYS A 185 -8.09 6.94 6.19
C LYS A 185 -8.07 6.42 7.61
N PHE A 186 -7.76 7.30 8.57
CA PHE A 186 -7.88 6.98 9.98
C PHE A 186 -9.33 7.12 10.42
N ALA A 187 -9.95 6.04 10.91
CA ALA A 187 -11.35 6.01 11.31
C ALA A 187 -11.57 6.64 12.70
N PHE A 188 -11.15 7.90 12.88
CA PHE A 188 -11.40 8.66 14.09
C PHE A 188 -12.19 9.93 13.77
N VAL A 189 -13.36 10.04 14.38
CA VAL A 189 -14.23 11.21 14.27
C VAL A 189 -13.81 12.21 15.33
N GLU A 190 -13.22 13.33 14.91
CA GLU A 190 -12.75 14.37 15.85
C GLU A 190 -13.92 15.17 16.45
N LYS A 191 -14.92 15.49 15.64
CA LYS A 191 -16.02 16.36 16.06
C LYS A 191 -17.26 16.16 15.19
N GLU A 192 -18.42 16.06 15.83
CA GLU A 192 -19.72 16.23 15.18
C GLU A 192 -20.29 17.60 15.54
N GLU A 193 -20.65 18.40 14.55
CA GLU A 193 -21.36 19.67 14.73
C GLU A 193 -22.68 19.67 13.95
N SER A 194 -23.65 20.44 14.42
CA SER A 194 -24.90 20.69 13.69
C SER A 194 -24.66 21.61 12.49
N LEU A 195 -25.34 21.38 11.38
CA LEU A 195 -25.28 22.29 10.23
C LEU A 195 -25.91 23.66 10.56
N ILE A 196 -25.36 24.72 9.95
CA ILE A 196 -26.01 26.04 9.94
C ILE A 196 -27.24 25.95 9.03
N LEU A 197 -28.43 26.03 9.61
CA LEU A 197 -29.71 25.95 8.88
C LEU A 197 -30.23 27.33 8.47
N GLU A 198 -29.95 28.36 9.27
CA GLU A 198 -30.48 29.70 9.06
C GLU A 198 -29.38 30.76 9.26
N ILE A 199 -29.40 31.79 8.42
CA ILE A 199 -28.54 32.96 8.55
C ILE A 199 -29.45 34.18 8.74
N ALA A 200 -29.58 34.65 9.98
CA ALA A 200 -30.26 35.90 10.28
C ALA A 200 -29.31 37.09 10.02
N ARG A 201 -29.69 38.00 9.12
CA ARG A 201 -28.97 39.25 8.87
C ARG A 201 -29.80 40.43 9.37
N ASN A 202 -29.36 41.06 10.46
CA ASN A 202 -29.90 42.34 10.90
C ASN A 202 -29.02 43.47 10.36
N ILE A 203 -29.56 44.26 9.44
CA ILE A 203 -28.89 45.42 8.85
C ILE A 203 -29.42 46.67 9.55
N TYR A 204 -28.54 47.40 10.22
CA TYR A 204 -28.86 48.68 10.86
C TYR A 204 -28.12 49.82 10.16
N HIS A 205 -28.80 50.96 9.98
CA HIS A 205 -28.16 52.20 9.56
C HIS A 205 -27.43 52.79 10.77
N LYS A 206 -26.11 53.04 10.63
CA LYS A 206 -25.36 53.76 11.66
C LYS A 206 -25.80 55.23 11.62
N PRO A 207 -26.37 55.79 12.70
CA PRO A 207 -26.77 57.19 12.71
C PRO A 207 -25.54 58.09 12.51
N ALA A 208 -25.73 59.18 11.77
CA ALA A 208 -24.67 60.15 11.52
C ALA A 208 -24.19 60.75 12.85
N VAL A 209 -22.87 60.77 13.05
CA VAL A 209 -22.25 61.39 14.22
C VAL A 209 -22.41 62.90 14.07
N THR A 210 -23.32 63.50 14.84
CA THR A 210 -23.42 64.96 14.96
C THR A 210 -22.25 65.47 15.79
N VAL A 211 -21.44 66.33 15.18
CA VAL A 211 -20.30 67.06 15.77
C VAL A 211 -20.80 68.17 16.67
#